data_AF-A0A5D3DQN7-F1
#
_entry.id   AF-A0A5D3DQN7-F1
#
_cell.length_a   1.000
_cell.length_b   1.000
_cell.length_c   1.000
_cell.angle_alpha   90.00
_cell.angle_beta   90.00
_cell.angle_gamma   90.00
#
_symmetry.space_group_name_H-M   'P 1'
#
loop_
_entity.id
_entity.type
_entity.pdbx_description
1 polymer ?
#
loop_
_entity_poly.entity_id
_entity_poly.type
_entity_poly.pdbx_seq_one_letter_code
_entity_poly.pdbx_strand_id
1 'polypeptide(L)'
;MTLAYGDAGKAYIKWCAQMARSLNISVLWIIWQQSDALQPIINTYNGFYYDNFTPNNPKSPKISIENWVGWFKKWSDKDPYKIAEDVAFSTARVFQSGAVFNNYYMYHTNFGRTSEGPFITTSYDYNGHLMNMGT
;
A
#
# COMPACT_ATOMS: atom_id res chain seq x y z
N MET A 1 -10.96 0.37 -6.34
CA MET A 1 -10.56 1.52 -7.19
C MET A 1 -11.40 1.67 -8.48
N THR A 2 -11.76 0.59 -9.18
CA THR A 2 -12.43 0.65 -10.50
C THR A 2 -13.94 0.92 -10.48
N LEU A 3 -14.63 0.65 -9.37
CA LEU A 3 -16.09 0.84 -9.27
C LEU A 3 -16.51 2.29 -9.57
N ALA A 4 -15.67 3.27 -9.22
CA ALA A 4 -15.94 4.69 -9.46
C ALA A 4 -15.84 5.09 -10.95
N TYR A 5 -15.17 4.29 -11.79
CA TYR A 5 -14.88 4.60 -13.19
C TYR A 5 -15.67 3.74 -14.19
N GLY A 6 -16.65 2.97 -13.70
CA GLY A 6 -17.52 2.13 -14.52
C GLY A 6 -16.78 1.14 -15.42
N ASP A 7 -17.34 0.86 -16.60
CA ASP A 7 -16.81 -0.17 -17.50
C ASP A 7 -15.51 0.25 -18.17
N ALA A 8 -15.28 1.55 -18.40
CA ALA A 8 -14.02 2.06 -18.91
C ALA A 8 -12.87 1.76 -17.93
N GLY A 9 -13.09 1.95 -16.61
CA GLY A 9 -12.11 1.61 -15.59
C GLY A 9 -11.79 0.11 -15.53
N LYS A 10 -12.82 -0.75 -15.67
CA LYS A 10 -12.62 -2.21 -15.75
C LYS A 10 -11.81 -2.61 -16.99
N ALA A 11 -12.13 -2.04 -18.15
CA ALA A 11 -11.41 -2.30 -19.39
C ALA A 11 -9.94 -1.87 -19.29
N TYR A 12 -9.69 -0.70 -18.70
CA TYR A 12 -8.33 -0.19 -18.48
C TYR A 12 -7.50 -1.09 -17.57
N ILE A 13 -8.02 -1.49 -16.40
CA ILE A 13 -7.28 -2.38 -15.49
C ILE A 13 -7.03 -3.75 -16.13
N LYS A 14 -7.99 -4.28 -16.90
CA LYS A 14 -7.79 -5.51 -17.67
C LYS A 14 -6.65 -5.37 -18.68
N TRP A 15 -6.60 -4.24 -19.39
CA TRP A 15 -5.50 -3.93 -20.30
C TRP A 15 -4.15 -3.82 -19.57
N CYS A 16 -4.08 -3.11 -18.43
CA CYS A 16 -2.85 -3.00 -17.63
C CYS A 16 -2.36 -4.37 -17.16
N ALA A 17 -3.26 -5.23 -16.68
CA ALA A 17 -2.95 -6.58 -16.25
C ALA A 17 -2.41 -7.45 -17.40
N GLN A 18 -3.01 -7.36 -18.59
CA GLN A 18 -2.54 -8.05 -19.78
C GLN A 18 -1.17 -7.55 -20.23
N MET A 19 -0.96 -6.23 -20.22
CA MET A 19 0.32 -5.60 -20.55
C MET A 19 1.41 -6.07 -19.58
N ALA A 20 1.19 -6.01 -18.26
CA ALA A 20 2.14 -6.48 -17.26
C ALA A 20 2.54 -7.95 -17.47
N ARG A 21 1.56 -8.81 -17.79
CA ARG A 21 1.81 -10.22 -18.09
C ARG A 21 2.61 -10.43 -19.38
N SER A 22 2.39 -9.58 -20.38
CA SER A 22 3.08 -9.68 -21.68
C SER A 22 4.59 -9.45 -21.57
N LEU A 23 5.05 -8.77 -20.51
CA LEU A 23 6.47 -8.60 -20.19
C LEU A 23 7.19 -9.92 -19.86
N ASN A 24 6.45 -11.01 -19.59
CA ASN A 24 6.96 -12.37 -19.40
C ASN A 24 8.14 -12.47 -18.42
N ILE A 25 8.02 -11.79 -17.27
CA ILE A 25 9.00 -11.85 -16.19
C ILE A 25 8.75 -13.08 -15.30
N SER A 26 9.79 -13.55 -14.62
CA SER A 26 9.75 -14.78 -13.80
C SER A 26 9.19 -14.58 -12.38
N VAL A 27 8.67 -13.38 -12.06
CA VAL A 27 8.13 -13.03 -10.73
C VAL A 27 6.66 -12.66 -10.81
N LEU A 28 5.97 -12.73 -9.66
CA LEU A 28 4.55 -12.44 -9.55
C LEU A 28 4.28 -10.93 -9.63
N TRP A 29 3.18 -10.58 -10.30
CA TRP A 29 2.61 -9.24 -10.25
C TRP A 29 1.62 -9.13 -9.10
N ILE A 30 1.60 -7.96 -8.48
CA ILE A 30 0.64 -7.60 -7.43
C ILE A 30 -0.11 -6.33 -7.82
N ILE A 31 -1.35 -6.20 -7.37
CA ILE A 31 -2.16 -5.01 -7.56
C ILE A 31 -2.94 -4.70 -6.29
N TRP A 32 -2.94 -3.44 -5.89
CA TRP A 32 -3.54 -3.03 -4.65
C TRP A 32 -5.02 -2.63 -4.78
N GLN A 33 -5.83 -2.94 -3.75
CA GLN A 33 -7.24 -2.55 -3.62
C GLN A 33 -8.08 -2.81 -4.88
N GLN A 34 -7.78 -3.95 -5.52
CA GLN A 34 -8.43 -4.42 -6.72
C GLN A 34 -9.09 -5.78 -6.44
N SER A 35 -10.37 -5.77 -6.06
CA SER A 35 -11.11 -6.97 -5.68
C SER A 35 -11.31 -7.97 -6.83
N ASP A 36 -11.32 -7.49 -8.08
CA ASP A 36 -11.47 -8.27 -9.31
C ASP A 36 -10.15 -8.44 -10.06
N ALA A 37 -9.01 -8.43 -9.36
CA ALA A 37 -7.70 -8.68 -9.95
C ALA A 37 -7.67 -10.00 -10.76
N LEU A 38 -7.12 -9.90 -11.97
CA LEU A 38 -7.04 -11.03 -12.91
C LEU A 38 -5.90 -11.97 -12.53
N GLN A 39 -6.22 -13.24 -12.33
CA GLN A 39 -5.21 -14.27 -12.05
C GLN A 39 -4.17 -14.36 -13.17
N PRO A 40 -2.87 -14.56 -12.88
CA PRO A 40 -2.29 -14.88 -11.56
C PRO A 40 -1.86 -13.65 -10.75
N ILE A 41 -2.32 -12.44 -11.09
CA ILE A 41 -1.99 -11.22 -10.34
C ILE A 41 -2.66 -11.30 -8.97
N ILE A 42 -1.88 -11.08 -7.90
CA ILE A 42 -2.36 -11.15 -6.52
C ILE A 42 -2.91 -9.78 -6.11
N ASN A 43 -4.14 -9.75 -5.60
CA ASN A 43 -4.67 -8.55 -4.99
C ASN A 43 -4.11 -8.36 -3.56
N THR A 44 -3.71 -7.13 -3.25
CA THR A 44 -3.14 -6.78 -1.94
C THR A 44 -3.96 -5.69 -1.27
N TYR A 45 -3.67 -5.43 0.00
CA TYR A 45 -4.34 -4.40 0.80
C TYR A 45 -3.32 -3.39 1.36
N ASN A 46 -3.81 -2.16 1.58
CA ASN A 46 -3.11 -1.05 2.22
C ASN A 46 -4.07 -0.37 3.18
N GLY A 47 -3.55 0.05 4.33
CA GLY A 47 -4.33 0.73 5.35
C GLY A 47 -3.66 0.67 6.72
N PHE A 48 -4.35 1.24 7.70
CA PHE A 48 -3.94 1.15 9.11
C PHE A 48 -4.18 -0.24 9.73
N TYR A 49 -5.27 -0.89 9.31
CA TYR A 49 -5.67 -2.24 9.73
C TYR A 49 -6.16 -3.03 8.53
N TYR A 50 -5.85 -4.32 8.50
CA TYR A 50 -6.17 -5.20 7.37
C TYR A 50 -6.32 -6.68 7.73
N ASP A 51 -6.46 -6.97 9.02
CA ASP A 51 -6.74 -8.31 9.52
C ASP A 51 -8.02 -8.91 8.90
N ASN A 52 -8.97 -8.09 8.49
CA ASN A 52 -10.21 -8.53 7.81
C ASN A 52 -10.09 -8.73 6.29
N PHE A 53 -8.95 -8.40 5.67
CA PHE A 53 -8.78 -8.59 4.23
C PHE A 53 -8.65 -10.06 3.86
N THR A 54 -9.28 -10.47 2.76
CA THR A 54 -9.11 -11.79 2.14
C THR A 54 -8.78 -11.61 0.66
N PRO A 55 -7.72 -12.28 0.14
CA PRO A 55 -7.43 -12.28 -1.28
C PRO A 55 -8.64 -12.74 -2.10
N ASN A 56 -8.76 -12.25 -3.33
CA ASN A 56 -9.88 -12.60 -4.20
C ASN A 56 -9.79 -14.02 -4.79
N ASN A 57 -8.69 -14.73 -4.53
CA ASN A 57 -8.47 -16.11 -4.87
C ASN A 57 -7.96 -16.88 -3.64
N PRO A 58 -8.60 -18.00 -3.26
CA PRO A 58 -8.15 -18.84 -2.14
C PRO A 58 -6.72 -19.38 -2.27
N LYS A 59 -6.17 -19.44 -3.49
CA LYS A 59 -4.78 -19.88 -3.73
C LYS A 59 -3.76 -18.75 -3.63
N SER A 60 -4.21 -17.50 -3.53
CA SER A 60 -3.33 -16.35 -3.40
C SER A 60 -2.97 -16.12 -1.92
N PRO A 61 -1.71 -15.80 -1.62
CA PRO A 61 -1.31 -15.44 -0.27
C PRO A 61 -1.95 -14.11 0.16
N LYS A 62 -2.15 -13.95 1.47
CA LYS A 62 -2.55 -12.68 2.07
C LYS A 62 -1.32 -11.79 2.28
N ILE A 63 -1.30 -10.65 1.60
CA ILE A 63 -0.16 -9.71 1.50
C ILE A 63 -0.65 -8.28 1.75
N SER A 64 0.09 -7.52 2.57
CA SER A 64 -0.04 -6.06 2.63
C SER A 64 1.22 -5.37 2.17
N ILE A 65 1.04 -4.44 1.24
CA ILE A 65 2.14 -3.70 0.64
C ILE A 65 2.27 -2.28 1.21
N GLU A 66 1.27 -1.78 1.93
CA GLU A 66 1.40 -0.55 2.72
C GLU A 66 0.60 -0.66 4.04
N ASN A 67 1.26 -1.14 5.08
CA ASN A 67 0.82 -0.93 6.45
C ASN A 67 1.21 0.50 6.84
N TRP A 68 0.20 1.38 6.95
CA TRP A 68 0.43 2.77 7.26
C TRP A 68 0.82 2.93 8.73
N VAL A 69 2.08 3.31 8.94
CA VAL A 69 2.66 3.55 10.28
C VAL A 69 2.44 4.99 10.76
N GLY A 70 1.84 5.82 9.94
CA GLY A 70 1.46 7.20 10.24
C GLY A 70 0.77 7.81 9.02
N TRP A 71 1.01 9.10 8.77
CA TRP A 71 0.48 9.80 7.61
C TRP A 71 1.43 10.90 7.14
N PHE A 72 1.30 11.35 5.90
CA PHE A 72 2.07 12.48 5.41
C PHE A 72 1.58 13.80 6.02
N LYS A 73 2.51 14.70 6.32
CA LYS A 73 2.18 16.04 6.83
C LYS A 73 1.85 16.97 5.67
N LYS A 74 0.82 17.81 5.85
CA LYS A 74 0.51 18.93 4.96
C LYS A 74 0.91 20.26 5.58
N TRP A 75 1.23 21.24 4.75
CA TRP A 75 1.47 22.61 5.22
C TRP A 75 0.25 23.13 5.99
N SER A 76 0.49 23.76 7.14
CA SER A 76 -0.53 24.33 8.03
C SER A 76 -1.45 23.33 8.76
N ASP A 77 -1.28 22.02 8.55
CA ASP A 77 -2.01 20.98 9.30
C ASP A 77 -1.24 20.51 10.55
N LYS A 78 -1.95 19.84 11.46
CA LYS A 78 -1.34 19.19 12.64
C LYS A 78 -0.46 18.01 12.23
N ASP A 79 0.54 17.73 13.04
CA ASP A 79 1.41 16.57 12.86
C ASP A 79 0.63 15.26 13.07
N PRO A 80 0.49 14.40 12.05
CA PRO A 80 -0.13 13.10 12.20
C PRO A 80 0.83 12.15 12.93
N TYR A 81 0.31 11.41 13.90
CA TYR A 81 1.09 10.50 14.72
C TYR A 81 0.31 9.22 15.01
N LYS A 82 1.00 8.08 14.94
CA LYS A 82 0.48 6.76 15.32
C LYS A 82 1.50 6.13 16.25
N ILE A 83 1.04 5.72 17.44
CA ILE A 83 1.92 5.15 18.46
C ILE A 83 2.49 3.80 18.01
N ALA A 84 3.72 3.51 18.41
CA ALA A 84 4.43 2.29 18.04
C ALA A 84 3.67 1.03 18.49
N GLU A 85 3.00 1.08 19.63
CA GLU A 85 2.17 0.00 20.18
C GLU A 85 1.00 -0.35 19.25
N ASP A 86 0.38 0.65 18.63
CA ASP A 86 -0.73 0.42 17.70
C ASP A 86 -0.23 -0.12 16.34
N VAL A 87 0.96 0.31 15.89
CA VAL A 87 1.63 -0.27 14.72
C VAL A 87 2.00 -1.73 14.98
N ALA A 88 2.56 -2.04 16.15
CA ALA A 88 2.90 -3.40 16.55
C ALA A 88 1.64 -4.27 16.67
N PHE A 89 0.58 -3.73 17.28
CA PHE A 89 -0.71 -4.41 17.39
C PHE A 89 -1.32 -4.72 16.02
N SER A 90 -1.40 -3.73 15.12
CA SER A 90 -1.96 -3.95 13.77
C SER A 90 -1.15 -4.96 12.98
N THR A 91 0.18 -4.97 13.14
CA THR A 91 1.08 -5.93 12.49
C THR A 91 0.95 -7.34 13.08
N ALA A 92 0.84 -7.47 14.39
CA ALA A 92 0.67 -8.79 15.02
C ALA A 92 -0.66 -9.44 14.60
N ARG A 93 -1.75 -8.66 14.59
CA ARG A 93 -3.10 -9.10 14.15
C ARG A 93 -3.11 -9.69 12.74
N VAL A 94 -2.31 -9.09 11.87
CA VAL A 94 -2.16 -9.50 10.48
C VAL A 94 -1.53 -10.88 10.37
N PHE A 95 -0.40 -11.09 11.03
CA PHE A 95 0.30 -12.37 10.94
C PHE A 95 -0.52 -13.47 11.61
N GLN A 96 -1.20 -13.14 12.72
CA GLN A 96 -2.19 -14.01 13.34
C GLN A 96 -3.32 -14.43 12.37
N SER A 97 -3.71 -13.54 11.44
CA SER A 97 -4.72 -13.82 10.41
C SER A 97 -4.20 -14.61 9.20
N GLY A 98 -2.97 -15.14 9.25
CA GLY A 98 -2.38 -15.96 8.19
C GLY A 98 -1.75 -15.19 7.03
N ALA A 99 -1.49 -13.89 7.20
CA ALA A 99 -0.72 -13.14 6.22
C ALA A 99 0.75 -13.59 6.20
N VAL A 100 1.37 -13.56 5.02
CA VAL A 100 2.77 -13.99 4.83
C VAL A 100 3.73 -12.83 4.59
N PHE A 101 3.19 -11.61 4.40
CA PHE A 101 3.98 -10.43 4.08
C PHE A 101 3.29 -9.15 4.58
N ASN A 102 4.10 -8.27 5.17
CA ASN A 102 3.72 -6.94 5.64
C ASN A 102 4.84 -5.95 5.30
N ASN A 103 4.56 -4.93 4.49
CA ASN A 103 5.47 -3.82 4.25
C ASN A 103 5.00 -2.56 4.99
N TYR A 104 5.90 -1.93 5.75
CA TYR A 104 5.61 -0.67 6.43
C TYR A 104 5.76 0.51 5.46
N TYR A 105 4.78 1.41 5.44
CA TYR A 105 4.79 2.62 4.63
C TYR A 105 4.71 3.82 5.60
N MET A 106 5.74 4.66 5.77
CA MET A 106 6.87 4.98 4.88
C MET A 106 8.28 4.81 5.45
N TYR A 107 9.27 4.97 4.56
CA TYR A 107 10.71 4.83 4.85
C TYR A 107 11.58 6.04 4.43
N HIS A 108 11.15 6.96 3.54
CA HIS A 108 12.09 7.97 2.98
C HIS A 108 11.47 9.32 2.55
N THR A 109 12.32 10.36 2.47
CA THR A 109 12.06 11.80 2.31
C THR A 109 11.99 12.31 0.86
N ASN A 110 11.23 13.39 0.65
CA ASN A 110 11.13 14.10 -0.63
C ASN A 110 12.13 15.25 -0.71
N PHE A 111 13.05 15.23 -1.70
CA PHE A 111 13.97 16.35 -1.97
C PHE A 111 13.59 17.09 -3.26
N GLY A 112 14.02 18.36 -3.36
CA GLY A 112 13.85 19.16 -4.58
C GLY A 112 12.45 19.75 -4.73
N ARG A 113 12.03 20.00 -5.98
CA ARG A 113 10.81 20.78 -6.30
C ARG A 113 9.81 20.07 -7.20
N THR A 114 10.02 18.79 -7.48
CA THR A 114 9.19 17.98 -8.38
C THR A 114 8.74 16.67 -7.73
N SER A 115 9.01 16.51 -6.43
CA SER A 115 8.82 15.24 -5.70
C SER A 115 7.54 15.23 -4.86
N GLU A 116 7.01 16.41 -4.51
CA GLU A 116 5.89 16.54 -3.59
C GLU A 116 4.54 16.62 -4.31
N GLY A 117 3.51 16.01 -3.71
CA GLY A 117 2.13 16.23 -4.08
C GLY A 117 1.59 17.57 -3.55
N PRO A 118 0.39 18.00 -3.99
CA PRO A 118 -0.16 19.30 -3.60
C PRO A 118 -0.24 19.46 -2.07
N PHE A 119 0.42 20.52 -1.56
CA PHE A 119 0.42 20.92 -0.14
C PHE A 119 1.06 19.93 0.84
N ILE A 120 1.73 18.89 0.36
CA ILE A 120 2.53 18.00 1.22
C ILE A 120 3.79 18.76 1.66
N THR A 121 4.28 18.51 2.88
CA THR A 121 5.54 19.12 3.32
C THR A 121 6.75 18.38 2.75
N THR A 122 7.89 19.06 2.69
CA THR A 122 9.16 18.44 2.30
C THR A 122 9.58 17.26 3.18
N SER A 123 9.22 17.29 4.46
CA SER A 123 9.36 16.11 5.30
C SER A 123 8.37 15.03 4.89
N TYR A 124 8.89 13.83 4.57
CA TYR A 124 8.10 12.62 4.33
C TYR A 124 8.37 11.55 5.41
N ASP A 125 8.66 12.03 6.62
CA ASP A 125 8.95 11.24 7.81
C ASP A 125 7.87 10.19 8.13
N TYR A 126 6.60 10.58 7.95
CA TYR A 126 5.44 9.69 8.13
C TYR A 126 5.31 9.09 9.54
N ASN A 127 6.11 9.57 10.50
CA ASN A 127 6.35 8.91 11.78
C ASN A 127 6.78 7.44 11.61
N GLY A 128 7.61 7.20 10.59
CA GLY A 128 8.18 5.90 10.28
C GLY A 128 9.17 5.43 11.34
N HIS A 129 9.50 4.13 11.31
CA HIS A 129 10.46 3.53 12.24
C HIS A 129 11.87 4.12 12.11
N LEU A 130 12.20 4.70 10.95
CA LEU A 130 13.37 5.53 10.75
C LEU A 130 12.88 6.96 10.53
N MET A 131 13.40 7.90 11.30
CA MET A 131 13.09 9.30 11.11
C MET A 131 13.70 9.80 9.80
N ASN A 132 13.25 10.95 9.31
CA ASN A 132 13.73 11.64 8.10
C ASN A 132 15.29 11.72 7.99
N MET A 133 16.01 11.65 9.11
CA MET A 133 17.48 11.68 9.17
C MET A 133 18.17 10.32 9.39
N GLY A 134 17.44 9.20 9.30
CA GLY A 134 18.00 7.85 9.40
C GLY A 134 18.44 7.42 10.81
N THR A 135 17.91 8.07 11.85
CA THR A 135 18.10 7.72 13.27
C THR A 135 16.86 7.09 13.86
#